data_AF-A0A496WDF0-F1
#
_entry.id   AF-A0A496WDF0-F1
#
_cell.length_a   1.000
_cell.length_b   1.000
_cell.length_c   1.000
_cell.angle_alpha   90.00
_cell.angle_beta   90.00
_cell.angle_gamma   90.00
#
_symmetry.space_group_name_H-M   'P 1'
#
loop_
_entity.id
_entity.type
_entity.pdbx_description
1 polymer ?
#
loop_
_entity_poly.entity_id
_entity_poly.type
_entity_poly.pdbx_seq_one_letter_code
_entity_poly.pdbx_strand_id
1 'polypeptide(L)'
;MKSLQLLIIVLVVSGCAALGFARFEELYGESEPRDRVVATLPSTSIDYWSDVKPIVDNRCIVCHGCNDAPCQLKMSSIEGIVRGANVGGVYSSARITEGQLTRLYEDAQTVGEWRSRGFHPVLNEYSSSPVANREASVMYKILQLKQANPLPDVQKLPADFTLSLDRKQMCPTAEGFDRYAANHAMWGMPYALPGLASAEQDVLMRWVEQGATYTPRKPLPTAFEPEIDRWEAFLNGSSLQQQLVSRYIYEHLSYAHLYFPNIDEQQFFTIVRSATPPGEPVQLIATRHPFNDPGVERVYYRLQEYVSAIVDKTHMPYALNKQRMQLWQELFVNVDHTVTELPPYAEAGASNPFVTFAALPVNSRYRFMLDEARFTIMAFIKGPVCRGEVAVNVIDDHFWVFFVSPDRPGVQKLERFLAKQAKSLQLPDSTDPVYRVVYRWKM
;
A
#
# COMPACT_ATOMS: atom_id res chain seq x y z
N MET A 1 22.28 -8.32 40.38
CA MET A 1 22.50 -6.88 40.11
C MET A 1 21.99 -6.44 38.73
N LYS A 2 22.37 -7.09 37.61
CA LYS A 2 21.86 -6.75 36.27
C LYS A 2 20.33 -6.88 36.12
N SER A 3 19.71 -7.90 36.71
CA SER A 3 18.25 -8.09 36.65
C SER A 3 17.46 -7.05 37.47
N LEU A 4 18.02 -6.55 38.57
CA LEU A 4 17.40 -5.51 39.40
C LEU A 4 17.49 -4.14 38.71
N GLN A 5 18.62 -3.84 38.04
CA GLN A 5 18.76 -2.66 37.19
C GLN A 5 17.81 -2.71 35.98
N LEU A 6 17.64 -3.88 35.36
CA LEU A 6 16.67 -4.05 34.27
C LEU A 6 15.24 -3.83 34.75
N LEU A 7 14.88 -4.35 35.93
CA LEU A 7 13.55 -4.17 36.52
C LEU A 7 13.25 -2.70 36.87
N ILE A 8 14.23 -2.00 37.44
CA ILE A 8 14.12 -0.56 37.77
C ILE A 8 14.01 0.27 36.49
N ILE A 9 14.79 -0.04 35.44
CA ILE A 9 14.70 0.65 34.15
C ILE A 9 13.32 0.42 33.50
N VAL A 10 12.80 -0.82 33.55
CA VAL A 10 11.46 -1.12 33.04
C VAL A 10 10.39 -0.35 33.82
N LEU A 11 10.45 -0.33 35.15
CA LEU A 11 9.51 0.41 36.01
C LEU A 11 9.55 1.93 35.78
N VAL A 12 10.73 2.50 35.59
CA VAL A 12 10.90 3.94 35.32
C VAL A 12 10.40 4.30 33.93
N VAL A 13 10.68 3.49 32.92
CA VAL A 13 10.22 3.73 31.54
C VAL A 13 8.70 3.54 31.40
N SER A 14 8.11 2.53 32.07
CA SER A 14 6.66 2.36 32.13
C SER A 14 5.98 3.48 32.91
N GLY A 15 6.61 3.96 33.99
CA GLY A 15 6.11 5.08 34.79
C GLY A 15 6.04 6.39 34.00
N CYS A 16 7.06 6.72 33.20
CA CYS A 16 7.06 7.95 32.41
C CYS A 16 6.00 7.96 31.29
N ALA A 17 5.75 6.82 30.64
CA ALA A 17 4.70 6.74 29.62
C ALA A 17 3.32 6.87 30.25
N ALA A 18 3.05 6.15 31.34
CA ALA A 18 1.77 6.20 32.04
C ALA A 18 1.46 7.61 32.61
N LEU A 19 2.48 8.31 33.13
CA LEU A 19 2.33 9.69 33.62
C LEU A 19 2.01 10.68 32.50
N GLY A 20 2.57 10.50 31.31
CA GLY A 20 2.28 11.33 30.14
C GLY A 20 0.83 11.20 29.70
N PHE A 21 0.33 9.95 29.58
CA PHE A 21 -1.07 9.67 29.27
C PHE A 21 -2.02 10.23 30.33
N ALA A 22 -1.78 9.93 31.62
CA ALA A 22 -2.63 10.41 32.71
C ALA A 22 -2.73 11.95 32.75
N ARG A 23 -1.62 12.66 32.45
CA ARG A 23 -1.62 14.12 32.36
C ARG A 23 -2.46 14.64 31.19
N PHE A 24 -2.37 14.01 30.02
CA PHE A 24 -3.17 14.42 28.86
C PHE A 24 -4.65 14.13 29.10
N GLU A 25 -4.99 13.01 29.73
CA GLU A 25 -6.36 12.68 30.10
C GLU A 25 -6.95 13.66 31.11
N GLU A 26 -6.17 14.06 32.12
CA GLU A 26 -6.58 15.08 33.09
C GLU A 26 -6.85 16.44 32.43
N LEU A 27 -6.03 16.82 31.44
CA LEU A 27 -6.13 18.12 30.77
C LEU A 27 -7.19 18.16 29.66
N TYR A 28 -7.36 17.07 28.92
CA TYR A 28 -8.09 17.05 27.65
C TYR A 28 -9.15 15.94 27.56
N GLY A 29 -9.40 15.16 28.62
CA GLY A 29 -10.38 14.07 28.64
C GLY A 29 -9.82 12.76 28.09
N GLU A 30 -10.65 11.72 27.96
CA GLU A 30 -10.19 10.42 27.43
C GLU A 30 -9.83 10.51 25.94
N SER A 31 -8.79 9.76 25.52
CA SER A 31 -8.41 9.66 24.11
C SER A 31 -9.26 8.61 23.40
N GLU A 32 -9.84 8.97 22.24
CA GLU A 32 -10.67 8.04 21.45
C GLU A 32 -10.32 8.08 19.95
N PRO A 33 -10.33 6.91 19.25
CA PRO A 33 -10.17 6.85 17.81
C PRO A 33 -11.23 7.70 17.10
N ARG A 34 -10.81 8.66 16.27
CA ARG A 34 -11.74 9.64 15.70
C ARG A 34 -11.63 9.77 14.19
N ASP A 35 -12.78 9.65 13.52
CA ASP A 35 -12.96 10.16 12.16
C ASP A 35 -13.10 11.70 12.18
N ARG A 36 -12.46 12.37 11.23
CA ARG A 36 -12.38 13.84 11.12
C ARG A 36 -13.17 14.37 9.94
N VAL A 37 -13.97 13.53 9.28
CA VAL A 37 -14.90 13.97 8.23
C VAL A 37 -15.96 14.91 8.80
N VAL A 38 -16.17 16.04 8.13
CA VAL A 38 -17.25 17.00 8.42
C VAL A 38 -18.04 17.30 7.14
N ALA A 39 -19.35 17.50 7.27
CA ALA A 39 -20.21 17.72 6.10
C ALA A 39 -19.88 19.03 5.36
N THR A 40 -19.54 20.08 6.11
CA THR A 40 -19.17 21.39 5.58
C THR A 40 -18.04 22.00 6.40
N LEU A 41 -17.24 22.85 5.77
CA LEU A 41 -16.21 23.64 6.45
C LEU A 41 -16.64 25.12 6.51
N PRO A 42 -16.41 25.82 7.64
CA PRO A 42 -16.50 27.27 7.69
C PRO A 42 -15.56 27.91 6.67
N SER A 43 -15.96 29.05 6.09
CA SER A 43 -15.20 29.75 5.04
C SER A 43 -13.79 30.20 5.44
N THR A 44 -13.50 30.27 6.74
CA THR A 44 -12.18 30.63 7.30
C THR A 44 -11.30 29.43 7.62
N SER A 45 -11.78 28.21 7.36
CA SER A 45 -11.06 26.97 7.65
C SER A 45 -10.10 26.62 6.52
N ILE A 46 -9.00 25.96 6.88
CA ILE A 46 -8.09 25.37 5.90
C ILE A 46 -8.75 24.12 5.33
N ASP A 47 -8.89 24.05 4.00
CA ASP A 47 -9.45 22.87 3.34
C ASP A 47 -8.35 21.83 3.06
N TYR A 48 -8.62 20.57 3.42
CA TYR A 48 -7.64 19.51 3.21
C TYR A 48 -7.33 19.31 1.72
N TRP A 49 -8.33 19.35 0.84
CA TRP A 49 -8.17 18.98 -0.56
C TRP A 49 -7.44 20.07 -1.36
N SER A 50 -7.77 21.35 -1.14
CA SER A 50 -7.15 22.46 -1.88
C SER A 50 -5.87 22.98 -1.25
N ASP A 51 -5.74 22.96 0.09
CA ASP A 51 -4.66 23.68 0.77
C ASP A 51 -3.61 22.71 1.33
N VAL A 52 -4.03 21.64 2.01
CA VAL A 52 -3.13 20.72 2.73
C VAL A 52 -2.55 19.65 1.80
N LYS A 53 -3.41 18.99 1.02
CA LYS A 53 -3.03 17.86 0.17
C LYS A 53 -1.90 18.24 -0.81
N PRO A 54 -1.91 19.40 -1.50
CA PRO A 54 -0.80 19.76 -2.38
C PRO A 54 0.53 19.88 -1.64
N ILE A 55 0.54 20.39 -0.40
CA ILE A 55 1.76 20.50 0.40
C ILE A 55 2.24 19.10 0.79
N VAL A 56 1.36 18.26 1.32
CA VAL A 56 1.68 16.89 1.72
C VAL A 56 2.21 16.08 0.53
N ASP A 57 1.56 16.19 -0.62
CA ASP A 57 1.96 15.50 -1.85
C ASP A 57 3.38 15.91 -2.30
N ASN A 58 3.69 17.21 -2.26
CA ASN A 58 4.97 17.73 -2.74
C ASN A 58 6.12 17.62 -1.73
N ARG A 59 5.82 17.56 -0.42
CA ARG A 59 6.84 17.67 0.64
C ARG A 59 7.02 16.39 1.46
N CYS A 60 5.95 15.61 1.65
CA CYS A 60 5.95 14.50 2.60
C CYS A 60 5.98 13.13 1.91
N ILE A 61 5.28 12.98 0.77
CA ILE A 61 5.12 11.69 0.09
C ILE A 61 6.44 11.07 -0.36
N VAL A 62 7.46 11.87 -0.67
CA VAL A 62 8.79 11.34 -1.03
C VAL A 62 9.36 10.39 0.02
N CYS A 63 9.06 10.62 1.30
CA CYS A 63 9.41 9.72 2.41
C CYS A 63 8.24 8.83 2.85
N HIS A 64 7.01 9.34 2.79
CA HIS A 64 5.81 8.71 3.38
C HIS A 64 4.87 8.04 2.35
N GLY A 65 5.29 7.89 1.10
CA GLY A 65 4.47 7.32 0.02
C GLY A 65 4.49 5.79 -0.05
N CYS A 66 5.57 5.15 0.39
CA CYS A 66 5.77 3.70 0.18
C CYS A 66 5.61 2.85 1.45
N ASN A 67 5.51 1.52 1.32
CA ASN A 67 5.23 0.61 2.43
C ASN A 67 6.33 0.62 3.51
N ASP A 68 7.56 0.98 3.14
CA ASP A 68 8.67 1.21 4.09
C ASP A 68 8.70 2.65 4.65
N ALA A 69 7.59 3.39 4.56
CA ALA A 69 7.52 4.73 5.14
C ALA A 69 7.95 4.70 6.62
N PRO A 70 8.74 5.69 7.09
CA PRO A 70 9.15 5.77 8.49
C PRO A 70 7.94 5.64 9.43
N CYS A 71 8.06 4.76 10.42
CA CYS A 71 6.99 4.45 11.37
C CYS A 71 5.67 4.01 10.70
N GLN A 72 5.73 3.40 9.51
CA GLN A 72 4.56 3.09 8.67
C GLN A 72 3.61 4.26 8.43
N LEU A 73 4.02 5.51 8.68
CA LEU A 73 3.15 6.68 8.50
C LEU A 73 3.00 6.92 7.01
N LYS A 74 1.82 6.67 6.47
CA LYS A 74 1.50 6.89 5.06
C LYS A 74 0.83 8.24 4.92
N MET A 75 1.38 9.11 4.09
CA MET A 75 0.81 10.44 3.86
C MET A 75 0.30 10.61 2.43
N SER A 76 0.13 9.52 1.69
CA SER A 76 -0.45 9.52 0.34
C SER A 76 -1.95 9.83 0.31
N SER A 77 -2.61 9.87 1.47
CA SER A 77 -4.04 10.14 1.63
C SER A 77 -4.35 10.58 3.06
N ILE A 78 -5.53 11.17 3.27
CA ILE A 78 -5.99 11.58 4.60
C ILE A 78 -6.21 10.37 5.51
N GLU A 79 -6.71 9.27 4.97
CA GLU A 79 -6.91 8.03 5.73
C GLU A 79 -5.56 7.45 6.20
N GLY A 80 -4.49 7.64 5.43
CA GLY A 80 -3.13 7.31 5.86
C GLY A 80 -2.63 8.16 7.03
N ILE A 81 -2.91 9.46 7.01
CA ILE A 81 -2.54 10.38 8.09
C ILE A 81 -3.34 10.04 9.36
N VAL A 82 -4.65 9.83 9.26
CA VAL A 82 -5.53 9.51 10.39
C VAL A 82 -5.24 8.11 10.96
N ARG A 83 -4.88 7.14 10.12
CA ARG A 83 -4.35 5.85 10.57
C ARG A 83 -3.20 6.04 11.55
N GLY A 84 -2.31 6.98 11.28
CA GLY A 84 -1.19 7.33 12.14
C GLY A 84 0.02 6.43 11.94
N ALA A 85 0.79 6.25 13.01
CA ALA A 85 2.12 5.65 12.97
C ALA A 85 2.18 4.33 13.76
N ASN A 86 3.08 3.44 13.36
CA ASN A 86 3.36 2.15 14.00
C ASN A 86 4.87 1.86 13.91
N VAL A 87 5.47 1.46 15.02
CA VAL A 87 6.92 1.19 15.11
C VAL A 87 7.34 -0.12 14.42
N GLY A 88 6.39 -1.00 14.12
CA GLY A 88 6.64 -2.27 13.46
C GLY A 88 7.26 -2.08 12.09
N GLY A 89 8.37 -2.77 11.81
CA GLY A 89 8.95 -2.79 10.47
C GLY A 89 8.14 -3.66 9.53
N VAL A 90 7.80 -3.15 8.34
CA VAL A 90 7.16 -3.95 7.28
C VAL A 90 8.15 -5.00 6.77
N TYR A 91 9.36 -4.55 6.43
CA TYR A 91 10.46 -5.40 5.97
C TYR A 91 11.38 -5.80 7.12
N SER A 92 11.54 -7.10 7.34
CA SER A 92 12.50 -7.65 8.30
C SER A 92 13.07 -8.96 7.77
N SER A 93 14.38 -8.98 7.49
CA SER A 93 15.10 -10.19 7.05
C SER A 93 15.19 -11.27 8.12
N ALA A 94 14.98 -10.92 9.39
CA ALA A 94 14.97 -11.85 10.51
C ALA A 94 13.63 -12.59 10.69
N ARG A 95 12.59 -12.22 9.95
CA ARG A 95 11.25 -12.79 10.14
C ARG A 95 11.18 -14.20 9.54
N ILE A 96 10.91 -15.19 10.38
CA ILE A 96 10.73 -16.60 9.97
C ILE A 96 9.26 -17.00 9.79
N THR A 97 8.33 -16.12 10.15
CA THR A 97 6.89 -16.27 9.96
C THR A 97 6.35 -15.12 9.10
N GLU A 98 5.11 -15.22 8.68
CA GLU A 98 4.47 -14.10 8.01
C GLU A 98 4.35 -12.86 8.89
N GLY A 99 4.44 -11.68 8.27
CA GLY A 99 4.13 -10.41 8.92
C GLY A 99 2.65 -10.08 8.82
N GLN A 100 2.15 -9.34 9.82
CA GLN A 100 0.83 -8.74 9.74
C GLN A 100 0.77 -7.72 8.59
N LEU A 101 -0.30 -7.79 7.80
CA LEU A 101 -0.54 -6.85 6.70
C LEU A 101 -1.20 -5.57 7.21
N THR A 102 -0.76 -4.45 6.66
CA THR A 102 -1.14 -3.09 7.06
C THR A 102 -1.34 -2.16 5.85
N ARG A 103 -1.84 -2.69 4.73
CA ARG A 103 -2.20 -1.95 3.52
C ARG A 103 -3.44 -1.10 3.79
N LEU A 104 -3.38 0.17 3.40
CA LEU A 104 -4.53 1.07 3.47
C LEU A 104 -5.66 0.54 2.59
N TYR A 105 -6.90 0.72 3.01
CA TYR A 105 -8.14 0.32 2.30
C TYR A 105 -8.36 -1.18 2.11
N GLU A 106 -7.40 -2.02 2.49
CA GLU A 106 -7.49 -3.49 2.40
C GLU A 106 -7.59 -4.15 3.77
N ASP A 107 -6.62 -3.89 4.65
CA ASP A 107 -6.47 -4.68 5.89
C ASP A 107 -7.25 -4.09 7.09
N ALA A 108 -7.72 -2.84 6.99
CA ALA A 108 -8.67 -2.21 7.92
C ALA A 108 -9.35 -1.00 7.26
N GLN A 109 -10.60 -0.75 7.66
CA GLN A 109 -11.50 0.25 7.08
C GLN A 109 -11.75 1.44 8.01
N THR A 110 -11.51 1.29 9.33
CA THR A 110 -11.80 2.33 10.33
C THR A 110 -10.57 2.69 11.17
N VAL A 111 -10.59 3.91 11.74
CA VAL A 111 -9.52 4.37 12.65
C VAL A 111 -9.40 3.45 13.88
N GLY A 112 -10.53 3.01 14.44
CA GLY A 112 -10.56 2.09 15.58
C GLY A 112 -9.91 0.74 15.28
N GLU A 113 -10.14 0.19 14.09
CA GLU A 113 -9.47 -1.04 13.63
C GLU A 113 -7.95 -0.84 13.54
N TRP A 114 -7.49 0.31 13.06
CA TRP A 114 -6.05 0.62 13.01
C TRP A 114 -5.42 0.73 14.41
N ARG A 115 -6.14 1.32 15.37
CA ARG A 115 -5.69 1.39 16.78
C ARG A 115 -5.57 0.00 17.39
N SER A 116 -6.53 -0.88 17.10
CA SER A 116 -6.50 -2.30 17.49
C SER A 116 -5.32 -3.07 16.87
N ARG A 117 -4.79 -2.58 15.74
CA ARG A 117 -3.57 -3.09 15.07
C ARG A 117 -2.28 -2.41 15.56
N GLY A 118 -2.33 -1.64 16.65
CA GLY A 118 -1.16 -1.02 17.28
C GLY A 118 -0.67 0.26 16.60
N PHE A 119 -1.46 0.85 15.70
CA PHE A 119 -1.17 2.20 15.21
C PHE A 119 -1.58 3.25 16.25
N HIS A 120 -0.73 4.22 16.52
CA HIS A 120 -1.02 5.36 17.38
C HIS A 120 -1.27 6.64 16.56
N PRO A 121 -2.08 7.57 17.07
CA PRO A 121 -2.39 8.79 16.35
C PRO A 121 -1.16 9.69 16.15
N VAL A 122 -1.17 10.44 15.05
CA VAL A 122 -0.25 11.58 14.80
C VAL A 122 -0.98 12.94 14.86
N LEU A 123 -2.30 12.90 15.03
CA LEU A 123 -3.22 14.03 15.19
C LEU A 123 -4.01 13.86 16.51
N ASN A 124 -4.45 14.94 17.14
CA ASN A 124 -5.13 14.91 18.45
C ASN A 124 -6.39 14.03 18.50
N GLU A 125 -6.40 13.00 19.35
CA GLU A 125 -7.55 12.12 19.65
C GLU A 125 -8.19 12.37 21.02
N TYR A 126 -7.77 13.41 21.74
CA TYR A 126 -8.43 13.91 22.95
C TYR A 126 -9.53 14.92 22.58
N SER A 127 -10.09 15.64 23.56
CA SER A 127 -11.06 16.70 23.30
C SER A 127 -10.57 17.71 22.26
N SER A 128 -11.46 18.13 21.37
CA SER A 128 -11.11 19.06 20.29
C SER A 128 -11.16 20.49 20.80
N SER A 129 -9.99 21.06 21.05
CA SER A 129 -9.77 22.49 21.24
C SER A 129 -8.49 22.90 20.52
N PRO A 130 -8.33 24.17 20.09
CA PRO A 130 -7.08 24.60 19.45
C PRO A 130 -5.83 24.28 20.27
N VAL A 131 -5.91 24.35 21.61
CA VAL A 131 -4.80 24.00 22.50
C VAL A 131 -4.52 22.49 22.47
N ALA A 132 -5.54 21.65 22.70
CA ALA A 132 -5.38 20.20 22.66
C ALA A 132 -4.92 19.72 21.27
N ASN A 133 -5.43 20.31 20.20
CA ASN A 133 -5.05 20.02 18.84
C ASN A 133 -3.55 20.27 18.57
N ARG A 134 -2.95 21.28 19.18
CA ARG A 134 -1.50 21.53 19.08
C ARG A 134 -0.69 20.58 19.96
N GLU A 135 -1.06 20.47 21.23
CA GLU A 135 -0.28 19.74 22.24
C GLU A 135 -0.37 18.22 22.09
N ALA A 136 -1.48 17.70 21.55
CA ALA A 136 -1.72 16.29 21.35
C ALA A 136 -1.54 15.80 19.89
N SER A 137 -0.98 16.63 19.01
CA SER A 137 -0.66 16.23 17.63
C SER A 137 0.84 16.14 17.42
N VAL A 138 1.35 14.92 17.22
CA VAL A 138 2.76 14.70 16.83
C VAL A 138 3.10 15.47 15.56
N MET A 139 2.19 15.56 14.59
CA MET A 139 2.38 16.34 13.37
C MET A 139 2.62 17.82 13.65
N TYR A 140 1.87 18.43 14.58
CA TYR A 140 2.08 19.83 14.95
C TYR A 140 3.43 20.02 15.62
N LYS A 141 3.72 19.20 16.64
CA LYS A 141 4.94 19.32 17.44
C LYS A 141 6.20 19.07 16.62
N ILE A 142 6.16 18.15 15.64
CA ILE A 142 7.34 17.85 14.80
C ILE A 142 7.63 18.90 13.73
N LEU A 143 6.59 19.60 13.25
CA LEU A 143 6.75 20.78 12.39
C LEU A 143 7.27 21.97 13.21
N GLN A 144 6.72 22.19 14.41
CA GLN A 144 7.20 23.23 15.32
C GLN A 144 8.67 23.01 15.72
N LEU A 145 9.07 21.75 15.98
CA LEU A 145 10.45 21.40 16.29
C LEU A 145 11.41 21.83 15.16
N LYS A 146 11.01 21.62 13.89
CA LYS A 146 11.79 22.04 12.73
C LYS A 146 11.91 23.55 12.63
N GLN A 147 10.83 24.26 12.94
CA GLN A 147 10.80 25.72 12.94
C GLN A 147 11.75 26.31 13.96
N ALA A 148 11.72 25.76 15.19
CA ALA A 148 12.54 26.22 16.29
C ALA A 148 14.02 25.85 16.11
N ASN A 149 14.31 24.80 15.33
CA ASN A 149 15.65 24.26 15.10
C ASN A 149 15.88 24.02 13.60
N PRO A 150 16.01 25.10 12.79
CA PRO A 150 16.27 24.98 11.36
C PRO A 150 17.60 24.28 11.10
N LEU A 151 17.75 23.65 9.93
CA LEU A 151 19.02 22.99 9.60
C LEU A 151 20.18 24.00 9.58
N PRO A 152 21.38 23.58 10.01
CA PRO A 152 22.58 24.38 9.84
C PRO A 152 22.88 24.58 8.34
N ASP A 153 23.32 25.78 7.97
CA ASP A 153 23.77 26.10 6.61
C ASP A 153 25.20 25.53 6.40
N VAL A 154 25.26 24.22 6.14
CA VAL A 154 26.51 23.48 5.95
C VAL A 154 26.39 22.52 4.76
N GLN A 155 27.52 22.24 4.09
CA GLN A 155 27.54 21.32 2.95
C GLN A 155 27.26 19.86 3.32
N LYS A 156 27.62 19.45 4.54
CA LYS A 156 27.42 18.09 5.05
C LYS A 156 26.85 18.16 6.45
N LEU A 157 25.73 17.46 6.65
CA LEU A 157 25.09 17.38 7.96
C LEU A 157 26.01 16.68 8.97
N PRO A 158 25.97 17.10 10.25
CA PRO A 158 26.74 16.43 11.30
C PRO A 158 26.30 14.98 11.49
N ALA A 159 27.15 14.21 12.18
CA ALA A 159 26.91 12.77 12.41
C ALA A 159 25.71 12.47 13.34
N ASP A 160 25.12 13.48 13.97
CA ASP A 160 23.89 13.35 14.76
C ASP A 160 22.65 13.07 13.89
N PHE A 161 22.70 13.38 12.59
CA PHE A 161 21.73 12.94 11.62
C PHE A 161 22.03 11.50 11.20
N THR A 162 21.23 10.57 11.70
CA THR A 162 21.26 9.18 11.28
C THR A 162 20.56 9.04 9.92
N LEU A 163 21.29 8.69 8.87
CA LEU A 163 20.76 8.54 7.51
C LEU A 163 21.00 7.14 6.91
N SER A 164 21.41 6.17 7.73
CA SER A 164 21.64 4.80 7.29
C SER A 164 20.33 4.10 6.92
N LEU A 165 20.40 3.13 6.00
CA LEU A 165 19.24 2.34 5.54
C LEU A 165 18.64 1.47 6.65
N ASP A 166 19.44 1.12 7.65
CA ASP A 166 19.07 0.29 8.81
C ASP A 166 18.79 1.12 10.07
N ARG A 167 18.66 2.44 9.95
CA ARG A 167 18.39 3.33 11.08
C ARG A 167 17.21 2.83 11.89
N LYS A 168 17.40 2.78 13.21
CA LYS A 168 16.32 2.55 14.17
C LYS A 168 15.28 3.66 14.08
N GLN A 169 14.06 3.30 13.69
CA GLN A 169 12.95 4.25 13.62
C GLN A 169 12.56 4.73 15.03
N MET A 170 12.21 6.02 15.12
CA MET A 170 11.71 6.63 16.34
C MET A 170 10.31 7.18 16.06
N CYS A 171 9.32 6.59 16.72
CA CYS A 171 7.91 6.86 16.48
C CYS A 171 7.31 7.40 17.78
N PRO A 172 7.52 8.70 18.10
CA PRO A 172 7.00 9.27 19.33
C PRO A 172 5.46 9.37 19.28
N THR A 173 4.83 9.17 20.43
CA THR A 173 3.44 9.60 20.67
C THR A 173 3.41 11.06 21.12
N ALA A 174 2.24 11.66 21.23
CA ALA A 174 2.12 13.05 21.68
C ALA A 174 2.65 13.25 23.12
N GLU A 175 2.35 12.30 23.98
CA GLU A 175 2.73 12.24 25.40
C GLU A 175 4.26 12.06 25.55
N GLY A 176 4.87 11.30 24.64
CA GLY A 176 6.31 11.05 24.61
C GLY A 176 7.12 12.12 23.86
N PHE A 177 6.46 13.10 23.22
CA PHE A 177 7.12 13.98 22.26
C PHE A 177 8.14 14.92 22.91
N ASP A 178 7.89 15.42 24.12
CA ASP A 178 8.81 16.35 24.79
C ASP A 178 10.16 15.69 25.06
N ARG A 179 10.13 14.40 25.44
CA ARG A 179 11.35 13.58 25.59
C ARG A 179 12.04 13.36 24.25
N TYR A 180 11.28 13.15 23.18
CA TYR A 180 11.85 13.04 21.84
C TYR A 180 12.55 14.34 21.43
N ALA A 181 11.89 15.49 21.55
CA ALA A 181 12.44 16.80 21.21
C ALA A 181 13.69 17.15 22.03
N ALA A 182 13.70 16.85 23.34
CA ALA A 182 14.86 17.09 24.20
C ALA A 182 16.10 16.26 23.79
N ASN A 183 15.91 15.02 23.32
CA ASN A 183 17.01 14.15 22.90
C ASN A 183 17.41 14.37 21.43
N HIS A 184 16.53 14.96 20.63
CA HIS A 184 16.66 15.07 19.18
C HIS A 184 16.19 16.43 18.66
N ALA A 185 16.74 17.52 19.19
CA ALA A 185 16.30 18.89 18.90
C ALA A 185 16.28 19.23 17.39
N MET A 186 17.23 18.68 16.62
CA MET A 186 17.36 18.92 15.18
C MET A 186 16.55 17.96 14.29
N TRP A 187 15.77 17.04 14.88
CA TRP A 187 15.05 15.99 14.16
C TRP A 187 13.57 16.35 13.88
N GLY A 188 13.28 17.63 13.68
CA GLY A 188 12.00 18.08 13.14
C GLY A 188 11.82 17.69 11.67
N MET A 189 10.57 17.71 11.20
CA MET A 189 10.23 17.35 9.81
C MET A 189 10.10 18.60 8.92
N PRO A 190 10.60 18.57 7.66
CA PRO A 190 11.26 17.45 6.98
C PRO A 190 12.62 17.08 7.59
N TYR A 191 12.81 15.79 7.88
CA TYR A 191 14.03 15.29 8.53
C TYR A 191 15.22 15.36 7.58
N ALA A 192 16.34 15.91 8.04
CA ALA A 192 17.57 16.08 7.27
C ALA A 192 17.42 16.84 5.92
N LEU A 193 16.30 17.54 5.74
CA LEU A 193 16.02 18.41 4.59
C LEU A 193 15.69 19.83 5.09
N PRO A 194 15.77 20.87 4.26
CA PRO A 194 15.34 22.21 4.65
C PRO A 194 13.90 22.23 5.19
N GLY A 195 13.60 23.25 6.01
CA GLY A 195 12.23 23.48 6.47
C GLY A 195 11.28 23.78 5.30
N LEU A 196 9.98 23.68 5.57
CA LEU A 196 8.95 24.10 4.63
C LEU A 196 9.01 25.62 4.42
N ALA A 197 8.48 26.10 3.30
CA ALA A 197 8.24 27.53 3.16
C ALA A 197 7.25 27.99 4.23
N SER A 198 7.43 29.19 4.81
CA SER A 198 6.61 29.65 5.94
C SER A 198 5.11 29.56 5.66
N ALA A 199 4.66 29.92 4.45
CA ALA A 199 3.26 29.81 4.05
C ALA A 199 2.75 28.36 4.02
N GLU A 200 3.55 27.41 3.50
CA GLU A 200 3.20 25.98 3.51
C GLU A 200 3.10 25.46 4.95
N GLN A 201 4.04 25.87 5.80
CA GLN A 201 4.05 25.48 7.20
C GLN A 201 2.84 26.02 7.96
N ASP A 202 2.50 27.29 7.77
CA ASP A 202 1.36 27.93 8.42
C ASP A 202 0.04 27.23 8.04
N VAL A 203 -0.12 26.81 6.78
CA VAL A 203 -1.28 26.02 6.33
C VAL A 203 -1.38 24.71 7.10
N LEU A 204 -0.29 23.93 7.19
CA LEU A 204 -0.31 22.66 7.92
C LEU A 204 -0.56 22.85 9.42
N MET A 205 0.12 23.82 10.04
CA MET A 205 -0.02 24.08 11.48
C MET A 205 -1.43 24.56 11.82
N ARG A 206 -2.02 25.46 11.02
CA ARG A 206 -3.40 25.92 11.22
C ARG A 206 -4.43 24.83 10.96
N TRP A 207 -4.23 23.99 9.94
CA TRP A 207 -5.11 22.85 9.70
C TRP A 207 -5.14 21.90 10.88
N VAL A 208 -3.98 21.55 11.45
CA VAL A 208 -3.90 20.70 12.64
C VAL A 208 -4.55 21.39 13.84
N GLU A 209 -4.26 22.67 14.09
CA GLU A 209 -4.87 23.46 15.17
C GLU A 209 -6.41 23.52 15.06
N GLN A 210 -6.96 23.58 13.84
CA GLN A 210 -8.40 23.54 13.56
C GLN A 210 -9.00 22.13 13.73
N GLY A 211 -8.21 21.13 14.12
CA GLY A 211 -8.65 19.76 14.38
C GLY A 211 -8.42 18.78 13.24
N ALA A 212 -7.74 19.22 12.18
CA ALA A 212 -7.45 18.43 10.98
C ALA A 212 -8.69 17.81 10.32
N THR A 213 -9.81 18.55 10.36
CA THR A 213 -11.06 18.13 9.72
C THR A 213 -10.98 18.25 8.20
N TYR A 214 -11.79 17.46 7.50
CA TYR A 214 -11.87 17.48 6.04
C TYR A 214 -13.28 17.15 5.57
N THR A 215 -13.64 17.64 4.39
CA THR A 215 -14.90 17.26 3.74
C THR A 215 -14.78 15.89 3.08
N PRO A 216 -15.88 15.14 2.88
CA PRO A 216 -15.84 13.90 2.11
C PRO A 216 -15.19 14.10 0.74
N ARG A 217 -14.51 13.08 0.24
CA ARG A 217 -14.00 13.06 -1.13
C ARG A 217 -15.17 13.26 -2.09
N LYS A 218 -14.94 14.05 -3.15
CA LYS A 218 -15.92 14.21 -4.22
C LYS A 218 -16.23 12.84 -4.83
N PRO A 219 -17.50 12.54 -5.14
CA PRO A 219 -17.85 11.30 -5.79
C PRO A 219 -17.20 11.23 -7.18
N LEU A 220 -16.98 10.00 -7.65
CA LEU A 220 -16.49 9.75 -9.00
C LEU A 220 -17.43 10.41 -10.02
N PRO A 221 -16.90 11.11 -11.04
CA PRO A 221 -17.72 11.67 -12.11
C PRO A 221 -18.51 10.59 -12.85
N THR A 222 -19.78 10.87 -13.15
CA THR A 222 -20.68 9.91 -13.81
C THR A 222 -20.21 9.48 -15.21
N ALA A 223 -19.31 10.24 -15.83
CA ALA A 223 -18.67 9.90 -17.11
C ALA A 223 -17.89 8.57 -17.07
N PHE A 224 -17.44 8.13 -15.89
CA PHE A 224 -16.71 6.87 -15.71
C PHE A 224 -17.62 5.64 -15.65
N GLU A 225 -18.88 5.80 -15.23
CA GLU A 225 -19.81 4.67 -15.00
C GLU A 225 -19.97 3.77 -16.23
N PRO A 226 -20.19 4.29 -17.47
CA PRO A 226 -20.37 3.43 -18.64
C PRO A 226 -19.11 2.65 -19.05
N GLU A 227 -17.91 3.13 -18.70
CA GLU A 227 -16.67 2.39 -18.94
C GLU A 227 -16.46 1.33 -17.85
N ILE A 228 -16.72 1.67 -16.58
CA ILE A 228 -16.66 0.71 -15.47
C ILE A 228 -17.62 -0.45 -15.72
N ASP A 229 -18.89 -0.17 -16.02
CA ASP A 229 -19.90 -1.20 -16.27
C ASP A 229 -19.50 -2.12 -17.43
N ARG A 230 -18.93 -1.56 -18.50
CA ARG A 230 -18.51 -2.34 -19.67
C ARG A 230 -17.36 -3.28 -19.33
N TRP A 231 -16.35 -2.80 -18.60
CA TRP A 231 -15.20 -3.61 -18.21
C TRP A 231 -15.56 -4.64 -17.15
N GLU A 232 -16.39 -4.28 -16.16
CA GLU A 232 -16.88 -5.23 -15.17
C GLU A 232 -17.78 -6.31 -15.81
N ALA A 233 -18.62 -5.96 -16.80
CA ALA A 233 -19.40 -6.97 -17.53
C ALA A 233 -18.50 -7.97 -18.26
N PHE A 234 -17.44 -7.49 -18.93
CA PHE A 234 -16.46 -8.36 -19.58
C PHE A 234 -15.74 -9.26 -18.56
N LEU A 235 -15.28 -8.70 -17.45
CA LEU A 235 -14.53 -9.44 -16.42
C LEU A 235 -15.39 -10.43 -15.62
N ASN A 236 -16.72 -10.31 -15.64
CA ASN A 236 -17.59 -11.10 -14.75
C ASN A 236 -18.55 -12.06 -15.47
N GLY A 237 -18.26 -12.44 -16.73
CA GLY A 237 -19.06 -13.47 -17.42
C GLY A 237 -19.14 -14.80 -16.64
N SER A 238 -20.24 -15.52 -16.83
CA SER A 238 -20.59 -16.68 -15.98
C SER A 238 -19.86 -17.97 -16.33
N SER A 239 -19.38 -18.13 -17.57
CA SER A 239 -18.71 -19.37 -18.01
C SER A 239 -17.41 -19.63 -17.24
N LEU A 240 -17.02 -20.90 -17.12
CA LEU A 240 -15.74 -21.29 -16.49
C LEU A 240 -14.55 -20.70 -17.24
N GLN A 241 -14.65 -20.62 -18.58
CA GLN A 241 -13.67 -19.96 -19.43
C GLN A 241 -13.50 -18.49 -19.04
N GLN A 242 -14.59 -17.72 -18.97
CA GLN A 242 -14.49 -16.30 -18.63
C GLN A 242 -13.94 -16.10 -17.22
N GLN A 243 -14.36 -16.92 -16.25
CA GLN A 243 -13.85 -16.86 -14.88
C GLN A 243 -12.34 -17.11 -14.80
N LEU A 244 -11.82 -18.09 -15.54
CA LEU A 244 -10.38 -18.38 -15.59
C LEU A 244 -9.59 -17.25 -16.28
N VAL A 245 -10.16 -16.68 -17.34
CA VAL A 245 -9.57 -15.53 -18.06
C VAL A 245 -9.51 -14.30 -17.16
N SER A 246 -10.57 -13.99 -16.43
CA SER A 246 -10.59 -12.86 -15.51
C SER A 246 -9.65 -13.06 -14.32
N ARG A 247 -9.50 -14.31 -13.83
CA ARG A 247 -8.46 -14.65 -12.85
C ARG A 247 -7.07 -14.36 -13.41
N TYR A 248 -6.78 -14.79 -14.64
CA TYR A 248 -5.52 -14.52 -15.30
C TYR A 248 -5.26 -13.02 -15.42
N ILE A 249 -6.24 -12.24 -15.90
CA ILE A 249 -6.13 -10.78 -16.03
C ILE A 249 -5.90 -10.13 -14.67
N TYR A 250 -6.68 -10.48 -13.65
CA TYR A 250 -6.53 -9.94 -12.31
C TYR A 250 -5.15 -10.21 -11.72
N GLU A 251 -4.67 -11.46 -11.76
CA GLU A 251 -3.37 -11.82 -11.18
C GLU A 251 -2.21 -11.08 -11.86
N HIS A 252 -2.34 -10.73 -13.16
CA HIS A 252 -1.34 -9.94 -13.87
C HIS A 252 -1.49 -8.42 -13.67
N LEU A 253 -2.71 -7.92 -13.44
CA LEU A 253 -3.00 -6.48 -13.33
C LEU A 253 -3.28 -6.00 -11.90
N SER A 254 -3.11 -6.84 -10.88
CA SER A 254 -3.43 -6.53 -9.47
C SER A 254 -2.72 -5.29 -8.91
N TYR A 255 -1.59 -4.90 -9.50
CA TYR A 255 -0.83 -3.71 -9.10
C TYR A 255 -0.87 -2.57 -10.14
N ALA A 256 -1.68 -2.72 -11.19
CA ALA A 256 -1.82 -1.71 -12.23
C ALA A 256 -2.64 -0.52 -11.73
N HIS A 257 -2.30 0.67 -12.22
CA HIS A 257 -3.19 1.82 -12.18
C HIS A 257 -3.93 1.92 -13.51
N LEU A 258 -5.14 1.38 -13.53
CA LEU A 258 -6.02 1.32 -14.69
C LEU A 258 -6.59 2.72 -14.97
N TYR A 259 -6.68 3.12 -16.23
CA TYR A 259 -7.29 4.41 -16.61
C TYR A 259 -8.01 4.32 -17.96
N PHE A 260 -8.96 5.23 -18.19
CA PHE A 260 -9.75 5.28 -19.43
C PHE A 260 -9.26 6.42 -20.32
N PRO A 261 -8.56 6.16 -21.44
CA PRO A 261 -7.96 7.21 -22.27
C PRO A 261 -8.99 8.03 -23.06
N ASN A 262 -10.26 7.63 -23.08
CA ASN A 262 -11.36 8.33 -23.75
C ASN A 262 -12.13 9.29 -22.83
N ILE A 263 -11.70 9.44 -21.58
CA ILE A 263 -12.25 10.39 -20.62
C ILE A 263 -11.16 11.42 -20.33
N ASP A 264 -11.48 12.71 -20.51
CA ASP A 264 -10.49 13.80 -20.36
C ASP A 264 -10.01 13.96 -18.92
N GLU A 265 -10.87 13.64 -17.95
CA GLU A 265 -10.53 13.67 -16.53
C GLU A 265 -9.61 12.49 -16.19
N GLN A 266 -8.42 12.80 -15.67
CA GLN A 266 -7.46 11.78 -15.30
C GLN A 266 -7.83 11.16 -13.95
N GLN A 267 -8.36 9.95 -13.99
CA GLN A 267 -8.63 9.11 -12.82
C GLN A 267 -7.98 7.74 -12.98
N PHE A 268 -7.47 7.21 -11.87
CA PHE A 268 -6.92 5.85 -11.82
C PHE A 268 -7.80 4.92 -11.00
N PHE A 269 -7.77 3.64 -11.37
CA PHE A 269 -8.51 2.56 -10.75
C PHE A 269 -7.59 1.38 -10.49
N THR A 270 -8.01 0.49 -9.60
CA THR A 270 -7.40 -0.83 -9.38
C THR A 270 -8.47 -1.89 -9.62
N ILE A 271 -8.02 -3.08 -10.05
CA ILE A 271 -8.90 -4.25 -10.12
C ILE A 271 -8.84 -4.96 -8.76
N VAL A 272 -9.99 -5.16 -8.15
CA VAL A 272 -10.13 -5.84 -6.85
C VAL A 272 -11.01 -7.07 -6.99
N ARG A 273 -10.82 -8.04 -6.09
CA ARG A 273 -11.74 -9.16 -5.93
C ARG A 273 -12.85 -8.78 -4.95
N SER A 274 -14.08 -9.13 -5.29
CA SER A 274 -15.29 -8.85 -4.52
C SER A 274 -16.12 -10.11 -4.33
N ALA A 275 -16.74 -10.25 -3.17
CA ALA A 275 -17.74 -11.29 -2.92
C ALA A 275 -19.10 -10.94 -3.55
N THR A 276 -19.33 -9.67 -3.90
CA THR A 276 -20.57 -9.16 -4.51
C THR A 276 -20.39 -8.79 -5.99
N PRO A 277 -21.44 -9.02 -6.83
CA PRO A 277 -21.42 -8.73 -8.26
C PRO A 277 -21.45 -7.23 -8.61
N PRO A 278 -21.18 -6.86 -9.88
CA PRO A 278 -21.51 -5.53 -10.41
C PRO A 278 -22.97 -5.13 -10.13
N GLY A 279 -23.19 -3.86 -9.78
CA GLY A 279 -24.48 -3.34 -9.33
C GLY A 279 -24.69 -3.36 -7.81
N GLU A 280 -23.85 -4.07 -7.06
CA GLU A 280 -23.83 -4.07 -5.58
C GLU A 280 -22.57 -3.38 -5.02
N PRO A 281 -22.61 -2.86 -3.78
CA PRO A 281 -21.44 -2.37 -3.09
C PRO A 281 -20.34 -3.43 -3.02
N VAL A 282 -19.10 -3.03 -3.30
CA VAL A 282 -17.95 -3.94 -3.29
C VAL A 282 -17.73 -4.51 -1.90
N GLN A 283 -17.78 -5.84 -1.77
CA GLN A 283 -17.33 -6.56 -0.58
C GLN A 283 -15.93 -7.09 -0.83
N LEU A 284 -14.92 -6.28 -0.48
CA LEU A 284 -13.51 -6.52 -0.81
C LEU A 284 -12.98 -7.84 -0.24
N ILE A 285 -12.31 -8.62 -1.09
CA ILE A 285 -11.57 -9.83 -0.71
C ILE A 285 -10.07 -9.50 -0.70
N ALA A 286 -9.57 -9.10 0.47
CA ALA A 286 -8.17 -8.74 0.68
C ALA A 286 -7.34 -9.93 1.20
N THR A 287 -6.67 -10.65 0.29
CA THR A 287 -5.68 -11.68 0.66
C THR A 287 -4.26 -11.13 0.62
N ARG A 288 -3.28 -11.91 1.08
CA ARG A 288 -1.86 -11.54 0.99
C ARG A 288 -1.38 -11.43 -0.46
N HIS A 289 -1.66 -12.46 -1.25
CA HIS A 289 -1.33 -12.52 -2.66
C HIS A 289 -2.59 -12.60 -3.52
N PRO A 290 -2.57 -12.03 -4.74
CA PRO A 290 -3.69 -12.13 -5.68
C PRO A 290 -4.16 -13.56 -5.97
N PHE A 291 -3.24 -14.53 -5.94
CA PHE A 291 -3.52 -15.95 -6.19
C PHE A 291 -3.91 -16.74 -4.93
N ASN A 292 -3.97 -16.14 -3.75
CA ASN A 292 -4.44 -16.86 -2.55
C ASN A 292 -5.95 -17.09 -2.61
N ASP A 293 -6.39 -18.13 -1.88
CA ASP A 293 -7.79 -18.52 -1.77
C ASP A 293 -8.67 -17.32 -1.35
N PRO A 294 -9.67 -16.95 -2.16
CA PRO A 294 -10.57 -15.84 -1.87
C PRO A 294 -11.59 -16.16 -0.76
N GLY A 295 -11.75 -17.42 -0.36
CA GLY A 295 -12.68 -17.83 0.70
C GLY A 295 -14.16 -17.79 0.29
N VAL A 296 -14.45 -17.68 -1.00
CA VAL A 296 -15.81 -17.65 -1.57
C VAL A 296 -15.91 -18.57 -2.79
N GLU A 297 -17.10 -19.06 -3.08
CA GLU A 297 -17.36 -19.91 -4.25
C GLU A 297 -17.22 -19.15 -5.56
N ARG A 298 -17.67 -17.89 -5.58
CA ARG A 298 -17.67 -17.01 -6.75
C ARG A 298 -16.94 -15.71 -6.43
N VAL A 299 -15.92 -15.41 -7.21
CA VAL A 299 -15.23 -14.13 -7.19
C VAL A 299 -15.77 -13.23 -8.30
N TYR A 300 -15.98 -11.96 -7.96
CA TYR A 300 -16.22 -10.90 -8.93
C TYR A 300 -15.02 -9.96 -9.00
N TYR A 301 -14.64 -9.54 -10.20
CA TYR A 301 -13.56 -8.58 -10.42
C TYR A 301 -14.15 -7.21 -10.65
N ARG A 302 -13.89 -6.28 -9.74
CA ARG A 302 -14.49 -4.95 -9.70
C ARG A 302 -13.43 -3.88 -9.89
N LEU A 303 -13.79 -2.76 -10.50
CA LEU A 303 -12.92 -1.60 -10.62
C LEU A 303 -13.18 -0.65 -9.46
N GLN A 304 -12.15 -0.41 -8.65
CA GLN A 304 -12.22 0.51 -7.51
C GLN A 304 -11.34 1.72 -7.76
N GLU A 305 -11.86 2.92 -7.48
CA GLU A 305 -11.11 4.16 -7.59
C GLU A 305 -9.82 4.11 -6.74
N TYR A 306 -8.69 4.47 -7.34
CA TYR A 306 -7.43 4.63 -6.63
C TYR A 306 -7.38 6.02 -5.98
N VAL A 307 -7.63 6.06 -4.66
CA VAL A 307 -7.83 7.32 -3.91
C VAL A 307 -6.58 7.89 -3.26
N SER A 308 -5.45 7.19 -3.35
CA SER A 308 -4.15 7.66 -2.89
C SER A 308 -3.46 8.52 -3.94
N ALA A 309 -2.58 9.41 -3.51
CA ALA A 309 -1.68 10.12 -4.40
C ALA A 309 -0.82 9.14 -5.22
N ILE A 310 -0.57 9.50 -6.47
CA ILE A 310 0.27 8.73 -7.38
C ILE A 310 1.73 8.92 -7.01
N VAL A 311 2.44 7.80 -6.80
CA VAL A 311 3.87 7.77 -6.50
C VAL A 311 4.59 7.00 -7.60
N ASP A 312 5.63 7.59 -8.20
CA ASP A 312 6.29 6.99 -9.37
C ASP A 312 6.76 5.54 -9.12
N LYS A 313 7.26 5.25 -7.92
CA LYS A 313 7.76 3.91 -7.56
C LYS A 313 6.71 2.80 -7.68
N THR A 314 5.44 3.10 -7.44
CA THR A 314 4.33 2.12 -7.57
C THR A 314 3.45 2.39 -8.78
N HIS A 315 3.64 3.52 -9.47
CA HIS A 315 2.79 3.89 -10.59
C HIS A 315 3.10 3.09 -11.86
N MET A 316 2.15 2.21 -12.22
CA MET A 316 2.17 1.39 -13.44
C MET A 316 0.87 1.62 -14.22
N PRO A 317 0.80 2.69 -15.03
CA PRO A 317 -0.42 3.05 -15.74
C PRO A 317 -0.76 2.00 -16.80
N TYR A 318 -2.03 1.66 -16.92
CA TYR A 318 -2.52 0.65 -17.86
C TYR A 318 -3.85 1.09 -18.47
N ALA A 319 -3.86 1.32 -19.79
CA ALA A 319 -5.03 1.86 -20.47
C ALA A 319 -6.13 0.81 -20.61
N LEU A 320 -7.37 1.19 -20.32
CA LEU A 320 -8.55 0.38 -20.59
C LEU A 320 -9.32 1.03 -21.74
N ASN A 321 -9.18 0.47 -22.95
CA ASN A 321 -9.85 0.98 -24.16
C ASN A 321 -10.52 -0.14 -24.98
N LYS A 322 -11.34 0.26 -25.96
CA LYS A 322 -12.10 -0.67 -26.81
C LYS A 322 -11.20 -1.65 -27.57
N GLN A 323 -10.07 -1.16 -28.10
CA GLN A 323 -9.11 -1.98 -28.84
C GLN A 323 -8.53 -3.09 -27.96
N ARG A 324 -8.24 -2.77 -26.69
CA ARG A 324 -7.73 -3.72 -25.70
C ARG A 324 -8.77 -4.78 -25.33
N MET A 325 -10.00 -4.35 -25.08
CA MET A 325 -11.09 -5.27 -24.80
C MET A 325 -11.29 -6.25 -25.96
N GLN A 326 -11.28 -5.73 -27.20
CA GLN A 326 -11.35 -6.56 -28.40
C GLN A 326 -10.18 -7.54 -28.50
N LEU A 327 -8.94 -7.08 -28.28
CA LEU A 327 -7.77 -7.96 -28.27
C LEU A 327 -7.91 -9.08 -27.23
N TRP A 328 -8.34 -8.76 -26.00
CA TRP A 328 -8.51 -9.77 -24.96
C TRP A 328 -9.63 -10.76 -25.29
N GLN A 329 -10.73 -10.28 -25.88
CA GLN A 329 -11.79 -11.13 -26.41
C GLN A 329 -11.25 -12.08 -27.50
N GLU A 330 -10.45 -11.57 -28.43
CA GLU A 330 -9.82 -12.36 -29.49
C GLU A 330 -8.80 -13.36 -28.97
N LEU A 331 -8.03 -13.01 -27.94
CA LEU A 331 -7.04 -13.93 -27.35
C LEU A 331 -7.71 -15.01 -26.51
N PHE A 332 -8.72 -14.68 -25.74
CA PHE A 332 -9.17 -15.56 -24.65
C PHE A 332 -10.61 -16.03 -24.73
N VAL A 333 -11.46 -15.40 -25.54
CA VAL A 333 -12.88 -15.76 -25.61
C VAL A 333 -13.23 -16.39 -26.96
N ASN A 334 -12.73 -15.81 -28.05
CA ASN A 334 -13.01 -16.26 -29.41
C ASN A 334 -12.08 -17.38 -29.89
N VAL A 335 -11.11 -17.80 -29.09
CA VAL A 335 -10.23 -18.94 -29.40
C VAL A 335 -10.86 -20.23 -28.91
N ASP A 336 -10.83 -21.26 -29.75
CA ASP A 336 -11.32 -22.60 -29.42
C ASP A 336 -10.46 -23.25 -28.33
N HIS A 337 -11.02 -23.33 -27.12
CA HIS A 337 -10.51 -24.11 -26.00
C HIS A 337 -11.64 -24.33 -24.98
N THR A 338 -11.53 -25.40 -24.20
CA THR A 338 -12.54 -25.77 -23.22
C THR A 338 -11.95 -25.72 -21.82
N VAL A 339 -12.64 -25.04 -20.91
CA VAL A 339 -12.36 -25.07 -19.47
C VAL A 339 -13.46 -25.88 -18.81
N THR A 340 -13.13 -27.09 -18.37
CA THR A 340 -14.09 -28.03 -17.75
C THR A 340 -14.23 -27.84 -16.23
N GLU A 341 -13.22 -27.26 -15.60
CA GLU A 341 -13.17 -26.95 -14.17
C GLU A 341 -12.27 -25.75 -13.92
N LEU A 342 -12.48 -25.03 -12.81
CA LEU A 342 -11.58 -23.98 -12.39
C LEU A 342 -10.41 -24.56 -11.59
N PRO A 343 -9.17 -24.09 -11.81
CA PRO A 343 -8.03 -24.50 -11.01
C PRO A 343 -8.24 -24.09 -9.53
N PRO A 344 -7.90 -24.95 -8.57
CA PRO A 344 -8.02 -24.61 -7.16
C PRO A 344 -7.06 -23.49 -6.76
N TYR A 345 -7.32 -22.88 -5.61
CA TYR A 345 -6.41 -21.91 -4.97
C TYR A 345 -5.39 -22.56 -4.01
N ALA A 346 -5.28 -23.89 -4.02
CA ALA A 346 -4.42 -24.64 -3.12
C ALA A 346 -2.92 -24.31 -3.33
N GLU A 347 -2.20 -24.19 -2.21
CA GLU A 347 -0.80 -23.75 -2.10
C GLU A 347 0.15 -24.33 -3.16
N ALA A 348 0.16 -25.66 -3.35
CA ALA A 348 1.11 -26.30 -4.26
C ALA A 348 0.90 -25.98 -5.75
N GLY A 349 -0.27 -25.44 -6.14
CA GLY A 349 -0.63 -25.16 -7.54
C GLY A 349 -0.87 -23.69 -7.84
N ALA A 350 -1.44 -22.93 -6.90
CA ALA A 350 -1.98 -21.59 -7.16
C ALA A 350 -0.93 -20.59 -7.68
N SER A 351 0.30 -20.63 -7.15
CA SER A 351 1.37 -19.73 -7.60
C SER A 351 2.10 -20.22 -8.85
N ASN A 352 1.81 -21.43 -9.37
CA ASN A 352 2.43 -21.94 -10.59
C ASN A 352 1.54 -21.65 -11.82
N PRO A 353 1.89 -20.65 -12.66
CA PRO A 353 1.05 -20.27 -13.79
C PRO A 353 0.98 -21.34 -14.89
N PHE A 354 1.94 -22.27 -14.95
CA PHE A 354 1.92 -23.38 -15.90
C PHE A 354 0.93 -24.48 -15.52
N VAL A 355 0.47 -24.51 -14.26
CA VAL A 355 -0.57 -25.42 -13.79
C VAL A 355 -1.91 -24.69 -13.76
N THR A 356 -1.97 -23.55 -13.07
CA THR A 356 -3.20 -22.77 -12.89
C THR A 356 -3.84 -22.40 -14.23
N PHE A 357 -3.04 -21.98 -15.21
CA PHE A 357 -3.56 -21.48 -16.47
C PHE A 357 -3.29 -22.41 -17.66
N ALA A 358 -3.08 -23.71 -17.40
CA ALA A 358 -2.83 -24.71 -18.45
C ALA A 358 -3.99 -24.83 -19.45
N ALA A 359 -5.23 -24.61 -18.99
CA ALA A 359 -6.41 -24.64 -19.85
C ALA A 359 -6.49 -23.43 -20.81
N LEU A 360 -5.76 -22.34 -20.55
CA LEU A 360 -5.72 -21.19 -21.44
C LEU A 360 -4.68 -21.40 -22.56
N PRO A 361 -5.02 -21.08 -23.82
CA PRO A 361 -4.11 -21.29 -24.94
C PRO A 361 -2.78 -20.56 -24.73
N VAL A 362 -1.68 -21.27 -24.99
CA VAL A 362 -0.31 -20.77 -24.75
C VAL A 362 -0.06 -19.46 -25.50
N ASN A 363 -0.49 -19.39 -26.76
CA ASN A 363 -0.34 -18.20 -27.59
C ASN A 363 -1.12 -17.01 -27.04
N SER A 364 -2.30 -17.23 -26.45
CA SER A 364 -3.11 -16.18 -25.85
C SER A 364 -2.42 -15.57 -24.63
N ARG A 365 -1.93 -16.43 -23.72
CA ARG A 365 -1.16 -16.02 -22.54
C ARG A 365 0.10 -15.25 -22.93
N TYR A 366 0.85 -15.75 -23.92
CA TYR A 366 2.08 -15.11 -24.39
C TYR A 366 1.80 -13.75 -25.06
N ARG A 367 0.81 -13.68 -25.96
CA ARG A 367 0.45 -12.42 -26.64
C ARG A 367 -0.06 -11.37 -25.66
N PHE A 368 -0.81 -11.75 -24.63
CA PHE A 368 -1.23 -10.84 -23.57
C PHE A 368 -0.04 -10.17 -22.87
N MET A 369 0.99 -10.94 -22.51
CA MET A 369 2.20 -10.38 -21.87
C MET A 369 3.05 -9.55 -22.84
N LEU A 370 3.13 -9.98 -24.11
CA LEU A 370 3.93 -9.30 -25.14
C LEU A 370 3.33 -7.97 -25.60
N ASP A 371 2.00 -7.90 -25.75
CA ASP A 371 1.30 -6.68 -26.14
C ASP A 371 1.56 -5.54 -25.14
N GLU A 372 1.79 -5.90 -23.88
CA GLU A 372 2.12 -4.99 -22.79
C GLU A 372 3.48 -5.32 -22.15
N ALA A 373 4.49 -5.54 -23.00
CA ALA A 373 5.86 -5.81 -22.57
C ALA A 373 6.39 -4.72 -21.61
N ARG A 374 6.07 -3.44 -21.85
CA ARG A 374 6.45 -2.35 -20.94
C ARG A 374 5.84 -2.55 -19.56
N PHE A 375 4.54 -2.85 -19.47
CA PHE A 375 3.90 -3.11 -18.19
C PHE A 375 4.49 -4.34 -17.50
N THR A 376 4.72 -5.43 -18.23
CA THR A 376 5.36 -6.65 -17.70
C THR A 376 6.72 -6.34 -17.07
N ILE A 377 7.54 -5.52 -17.72
CA ILE A 377 8.84 -5.09 -17.18
C ILE A 377 8.68 -4.11 -16.02
N MET A 378 7.70 -3.20 -16.07
CA MET A 378 7.39 -2.35 -14.93
C MET A 378 6.99 -3.19 -13.71
N ALA A 379 6.15 -4.21 -13.85
CA ALA A 379 5.74 -5.08 -12.74
C ALA A 379 6.90 -5.87 -12.12
N PHE A 380 8.01 -6.05 -12.85
CA PHE A 380 9.24 -6.63 -12.34
C PHE A 380 10.12 -5.60 -11.59
N ILE A 381 10.17 -4.34 -12.04
CA ILE A 381 11.08 -3.30 -11.53
C ILE A 381 10.43 -2.42 -10.45
N LYS A 382 9.13 -2.14 -10.62
CA LYS A 382 8.28 -1.33 -9.75
C LYS A 382 7.48 -2.24 -8.83
N GLY A 383 7.04 -1.69 -7.71
CA GLY A 383 6.27 -2.46 -6.75
C GLY A 383 6.30 -1.84 -5.35
N PRO A 384 5.56 -2.44 -4.41
CA PRO A 384 5.40 -1.91 -3.06
C PRO A 384 6.68 -1.97 -2.22
N VAL A 385 7.70 -2.72 -2.66
CA VAL A 385 9.01 -2.81 -1.99
C VAL A 385 9.85 -1.58 -2.29
N CYS A 386 10.02 -0.74 -1.26
CA CYS A 386 10.83 0.47 -1.33
C CYS A 386 12.14 0.40 -0.52
N ARG A 387 12.46 -0.78 0.01
CA ARG A 387 13.75 -1.02 0.65
C ARG A 387 14.69 -1.67 -0.35
N GLY A 388 15.64 -0.88 -0.85
CA GLY A 388 16.51 -1.24 -1.98
C GLY A 388 17.18 -2.60 -1.82
N GLU A 389 17.88 -2.83 -0.71
CA GLU A 389 18.56 -4.10 -0.41
C GLU A 389 17.60 -5.30 -0.44
N VAL A 390 16.38 -5.15 0.07
CA VAL A 390 15.37 -6.22 0.05
C VAL A 390 14.91 -6.51 -1.37
N ALA A 391 14.77 -5.48 -2.20
CA ALA A 391 14.32 -5.62 -3.59
C ALA A 391 15.38 -6.27 -4.49
N VAL A 392 16.67 -5.95 -4.29
CA VAL A 392 17.76 -6.42 -5.18
C VAL A 392 18.42 -7.71 -4.71
N ASN A 393 18.33 -8.08 -3.43
CA ASN A 393 18.95 -9.31 -2.89
C ASN A 393 18.44 -10.61 -3.53
N VAL A 394 17.38 -10.56 -4.33
CA VAL A 394 16.78 -11.71 -5.02
C VAL A 394 17.06 -11.72 -6.54
N ILE A 395 17.86 -10.77 -7.03
CA ILE A 395 18.16 -10.61 -8.47
C ILE A 395 19.66 -10.88 -8.67
N ASP A 396 20.00 -11.68 -9.68
CA ASP A 396 21.38 -11.80 -10.15
C ASP A 396 21.74 -10.53 -10.95
N ASP A 397 22.89 -9.92 -10.68
CA ASP A 397 23.30 -8.61 -11.21
C ASP A 397 23.36 -8.56 -12.75
N HIS A 398 23.34 -9.71 -13.44
CA HIS A 398 23.35 -9.80 -14.90
C HIS A 398 22.18 -10.63 -15.44
N PHE A 399 21.06 -9.97 -15.77
CA PHE A 399 19.94 -10.61 -16.47
C PHE A 399 19.68 -9.97 -17.83
N TRP A 400 19.28 -10.80 -18.79
CA TRP A 400 18.88 -10.39 -20.13
C TRP A 400 17.41 -10.73 -20.34
N VAL A 401 16.64 -9.76 -20.81
CA VAL A 401 15.22 -9.97 -21.16
C VAL A 401 15.11 -10.12 -22.67
N PHE A 402 14.59 -11.25 -23.12
CA PHE A 402 14.32 -11.52 -24.52
C PHE A 402 12.83 -11.73 -24.75
N PHE A 403 12.29 -11.04 -25.74
CA PHE A 403 10.92 -11.28 -26.22
C PHE A 403 10.97 -12.19 -27.45
N VAL A 404 10.20 -13.27 -27.39
CA VAL A 404 10.20 -14.31 -28.42
C VAL A 404 8.83 -14.35 -29.09
N SER A 405 8.80 -14.42 -30.42
CA SER A 405 7.54 -14.57 -31.16
C SER A 405 6.80 -15.85 -30.72
N PRO A 406 5.51 -15.76 -30.40
CA PRO A 406 4.71 -16.91 -29.96
C PRO A 406 4.44 -17.90 -31.11
N ASP A 407 4.59 -17.48 -32.37
CA ASP A 407 4.29 -18.30 -33.55
C ASP A 407 5.43 -19.28 -33.91
N ARG A 408 6.40 -19.49 -33.00
CA ARG A 408 7.53 -20.39 -33.23
C ARG A 408 7.11 -21.87 -33.17
N PRO A 409 7.62 -22.72 -34.06
CA PRO A 409 7.44 -24.16 -33.94
C PRO A 409 7.91 -24.67 -32.57
N GLY A 410 7.09 -25.50 -31.92
CA GLY A 410 7.45 -26.16 -30.66
C GLY A 410 7.03 -25.45 -29.37
N VAL A 411 6.37 -24.28 -29.41
CA VAL A 411 5.85 -23.60 -28.21
C VAL A 411 4.92 -24.50 -27.39
N GLN A 412 4.03 -25.25 -28.05
CA GLN A 412 3.17 -26.24 -27.37
C GLN A 412 3.94 -27.45 -26.78
N LYS A 413 5.09 -27.80 -27.37
CA LYS A 413 5.93 -28.88 -26.84
C LYS A 413 6.67 -28.40 -25.59
N LEU A 414 7.17 -27.16 -25.62
CA LEU A 414 7.78 -26.50 -24.48
C LEU A 414 6.79 -26.33 -23.33
N GLU A 415 5.56 -25.88 -23.62
CA GLU A 415 4.55 -25.70 -22.57
C GLU A 415 4.16 -27.01 -21.88
N ARG A 416 3.90 -28.09 -22.65
CA ARG A 416 3.69 -29.42 -22.08
C ARG A 416 4.88 -29.92 -21.28
N PHE A 417 6.10 -29.56 -21.67
CA PHE A 417 7.29 -29.87 -20.89
C PHE A 417 7.32 -29.10 -19.57
N LEU A 418 7.08 -27.78 -19.59
CA LEU A 418 7.03 -26.94 -18.38
C LEU A 418 5.95 -27.40 -17.40
N ALA A 419 4.75 -27.74 -17.89
CA ALA A 419 3.68 -28.29 -17.07
C ALA A 419 4.09 -29.63 -16.41
N LYS A 420 4.79 -30.52 -17.13
CA LYS A 420 5.34 -31.75 -16.55
C LYS A 420 6.43 -31.50 -15.50
N GLN A 421 7.14 -30.37 -15.61
CA GLN A 421 8.15 -29.94 -14.65
C GLN A 421 7.56 -29.07 -13.53
N ALA A 422 6.24 -28.92 -13.41
CA ALA A 422 5.61 -28.02 -12.47
C ALA A 422 6.11 -28.16 -11.02
N LYS A 423 6.38 -29.40 -10.58
CA LYS A 423 6.95 -29.68 -9.25
C LYS A 423 8.35 -29.09 -9.06
N SER A 424 9.17 -29.11 -10.11
CA SER A 424 10.52 -28.52 -10.12
C SER A 424 10.48 -27.00 -10.28
N LEU A 425 9.39 -26.46 -10.85
CA LEU A 425 9.14 -25.04 -11.08
C LEU A 425 8.27 -24.40 -9.99
N GLN A 426 8.10 -25.09 -8.86
CA GLN A 426 7.32 -24.57 -7.75
C GLN A 426 8.01 -23.34 -7.14
N LEU A 427 7.31 -22.21 -7.11
CA LEU A 427 7.85 -20.98 -6.56
C LEU A 427 8.00 -21.10 -5.03
N PRO A 428 9.03 -20.51 -4.41
CA PRO A 428 9.24 -20.61 -2.96
C PRO A 428 8.06 -20.15 -2.10
N ASP A 429 7.29 -19.18 -2.60
CA ASP A 429 6.08 -18.57 -1.99
C ASP A 429 4.82 -19.45 -2.09
N SER A 430 4.87 -20.56 -2.81
CA SER A 430 3.77 -21.52 -2.95
C SER A 430 3.40 -22.24 -1.67
N THR A 431 4.24 -22.21 -0.64
CA THR A 431 4.00 -22.93 0.63
C THR A 431 4.46 -22.06 1.79
N ASP A 432 3.51 -21.63 2.61
CA ASP A 432 3.77 -20.74 3.73
C ASP A 432 3.84 -21.55 5.05
N PRO A 433 4.86 -21.37 5.92
CA PRO A 433 6.03 -20.50 5.83
C PRO A 433 7.21 -21.07 5.04
N VAL A 434 7.84 -20.19 4.25
CA VAL A 434 9.05 -20.47 3.44
C VAL A 434 10.21 -21.03 4.29
N TYR A 435 10.33 -20.61 5.54
CA TYR A 435 11.43 -20.95 6.47
C TYR A 435 11.19 -22.19 7.35
N ARG A 436 10.37 -23.15 6.91
CA ARG A 436 10.31 -24.47 7.56
C ARG A 436 11.52 -25.32 7.17
N VAL A 437 12.70 -24.99 7.73
CA VAL A 437 13.99 -25.66 7.49
C VAL A 437 13.89 -27.19 7.59
N VAL A 438 13.14 -27.69 8.57
CA VAL A 438 12.96 -29.13 8.84
C VAL A 438 12.24 -29.88 7.69
N TYR A 439 11.42 -29.18 6.90
CA TYR A 439 10.66 -29.80 5.80
C TYR A 439 11.27 -29.59 4.42
N ARG A 440 12.13 -28.56 4.25
CA ARG A 440 12.67 -28.16 2.95
C ARG A 440 14.13 -28.58 2.73
N TRP A 441 14.93 -28.75 3.79
CA TRP A 441 16.25 -29.36 3.68
C TRP A 441 16.09 -30.88 3.75
N LYS A 442 15.97 -31.53 2.59
CA LYS A 442 16.28 -32.96 2.52
C LYS A 442 17.78 -33.10 2.78
N MET A 443 18.15 -33.73 3.90
CA MET A 443 19.48 -34.33 4.04
C MET A 443 19.69 -35.40 2.99
#